data_AF-K9U831-F1
#
_entry.id   AF-K9U831-F1
#
_cell.length_a   1.000
_cell.length_b   1.000
_cell.length_c   1.000
_cell.angle_alpha   90.00
_cell.angle_beta   90.00
_cell.angle_gamma   90.00
#
_symmetry.space_group_name_H-M   'P 1'
#
loop_
_entity.id
_entity.type
_entity.pdbx_description
1 polymer ?
#
loop_
_entity_poly.entity_id
_entity_poly.type
_entity_poly.pdbx_seq_one_letter_code
_entity_poly.pdbx_strand_id
1 'polypeptide(L)'
;MSYVYLICFGKPIGNPNSRRGQACHYLGFTSSSLKKRLEQHKNGQGAKICRAAVFQYGRELKLVRHWRNGTRTLERELKRRHNPKYYCPYCKKN
;
A
#
# COMPACT_ATOMS: atom_id res chain seq x y z
N MET A 1 4.18 16.86 -9.98
CA MET A 1 4.95 15.59 -9.99
C MET A 1 4.06 14.48 -9.48
N SER A 2 4.00 13.34 -10.17
CA SER A 2 3.16 12.20 -9.78
C SER A 2 3.96 11.03 -9.23
N TYR A 3 3.31 10.20 -8.43
CA TYR A 3 3.90 9.02 -7.83
C TYR A 3 2.92 7.85 -7.86
N VAL A 4 3.43 6.68 -8.22
CA VAL A 4 2.87 5.41 -7.76
C VAL A 4 3.67 4.99 -6.55
N TYR A 5 3.02 4.42 -5.54
CA TYR A 5 3.70 4.04 -4.30
C TYR A 5 3.13 2.74 -3.74
N LEU A 6 3.97 2.05 -2.98
CA LEU A 6 3.67 0.81 -2.30
C LEU A 6 3.83 0.99 -0.79
N ILE A 7 2.76 0.72 -0.05
CA ILE A 7 2.75 0.63 1.40
C ILE A 7 2.78 -0.84 1.81
N CYS A 8 3.56 -1.17 2.83
CA CYS A 8 3.56 -2.47 3.50
C CYS A 8 3.03 -2.31 4.93
N PHE A 9 2.18 -3.24 5.36
CA PHE A 9 1.60 -3.27 6.72
C PHE A 9 2.42 -4.15 7.70
N GLY A 10 3.48 -4.80 7.22
CA GLY A 10 4.34 -5.71 7.99
C GLY A 10 3.70 -7.08 8.26
N LYS A 11 2.45 -7.12 8.72
CA LYS A 11 1.66 -8.34 8.96
C LYS A 11 0.33 -8.28 8.19
N PRO A 12 -0.25 -9.43 7.80
CA PRO A 12 -1.56 -9.45 7.16
C PRO A 12 -2.65 -8.79 8.02
N ILE A 13 -3.64 -8.20 7.33
CA ILE A 13 -4.93 -7.76 7.87
C ILE A 13 -6.05 -8.48 7.12
N GLY A 14 -7.23 -8.59 7.73
CA GLY A 14 -8.38 -9.32 7.18
C GLY A 14 -8.61 -10.66 7.87
N ASN A 15 -9.28 -11.59 7.19
CA ASN A 15 -9.69 -12.87 7.79
C ASN A 15 -8.53 -13.89 7.77
N PRO A 16 -8.00 -14.31 8.94
CA PRO A 16 -6.89 -15.29 8.98
C PRO A 16 -7.28 -16.67 8.41
N ASN A 17 -8.57 -17.03 8.45
CA ASN A 17 -9.08 -18.31 7.94
C ASN A 17 -9.32 -18.30 6.43
N SER A 18 -9.13 -17.17 5.74
CA SER A 18 -9.29 -17.06 4.29
C SER A 18 -7.99 -16.60 3.63
N ARG A 19 -7.42 -17.46 2.78
CA ARG A 19 -6.17 -17.15 2.05
C ARG A 19 -6.31 -15.95 1.09
N ARG A 20 -7.53 -15.71 0.58
CA ARG A 20 -7.86 -14.58 -0.31
C ARG A 20 -8.44 -13.38 0.44
N GLY A 21 -8.83 -13.56 1.70
CA GLY A 21 -9.41 -12.53 2.56
C GLY A 21 -8.38 -11.70 3.32
N GLN A 22 -7.12 -11.72 2.90
CA GLN A 22 -6.01 -11.06 3.58
C GLN A 22 -5.26 -10.10 2.67
N ALA A 23 -4.71 -9.04 3.27
CA ALA A 23 -3.86 -8.08 2.59
C ALA A 23 -2.65 -7.69 3.46
N CYS A 24 -1.48 -7.55 2.84
CA CYS A 24 -0.27 -7.04 3.50
C CYS A 24 0.24 -5.74 2.88
N HIS A 25 -0.33 -5.32 1.75
CA HIS A 25 0.18 -4.24 0.93
C HIS A 25 -0.95 -3.37 0.39
N TYR A 26 -0.62 -2.11 0.12
CA TYR A 26 -1.47 -1.19 -0.62
C TYR A 26 -0.67 -0.48 -1.71
N LEU A 27 -1.14 -0.60 -2.95
CA LEU A 27 -0.65 0.21 -4.08
C LEU A 27 -1.57 1.41 -4.27
N GLY A 28 -0.97 2.59 -4.38
CA GLY A 28 -1.70 3.82 -4.62
C GLY A 28 -1.00 4.74 -5.62
N PHE A 29 -1.78 5.68 -6.14
CA PHE A 29 -1.32 6.75 -7.01
C PHE A 29 -1.62 8.11 -6.37
N THR A 30 -0.78 9.11 -6.65
CA THR A 30 -1.06 10.52 -6.38
C THR A 30 -0.42 11.40 -7.43
N SER A 31 -1.14 12.42 -7.90
CA SER A 31 -0.62 13.50 -8.76
C SER A 31 -0.15 14.71 -7.95
N SER A 32 -0.30 14.67 -6.62
CA SER A 32 0.07 15.72 -5.68
C SER A 32 1.24 15.27 -4.79
N SER A 33 1.42 15.94 -3.64
CA SER A 33 2.48 15.62 -2.69
C SER A 33 2.34 14.19 -2.13
N LEU A 34 3.34 13.34 -2.40
CA LEU A 34 3.43 12.00 -1.82
C LEU A 34 3.45 12.05 -0.29
N LYS A 35 4.21 12.97 0.31
CA LYS A 35 4.26 13.14 1.76
C LYS A 35 2.88 13.42 2.35
N LYS A 36 2.15 14.41 1.81
CA LYS A 36 0.78 14.72 2.28
C LYS A 36 -0.16 13.51 2.13
N ARG A 37 -0.03 12.75 1.03
CA ARG A 37 -0.85 11.56 0.80
C ARG A 37 -0.56 10.44 1.82
N LEU A 38 0.69 10.26 2.22
CA LEU A 38 1.06 9.28 3.25
C LEU A 38 0.53 9.68 4.62
N GLU A 39 0.61 10.96 4.99
CA GLU A 39 0.03 11.46 6.24
C GLU A 39 -1.49 11.29 6.27
N GLN A 40 -2.20 11.52 5.15
CA GLN A 40 -3.63 11.22 5.05
C GLN A 40 -3.93 9.74 5.33
N HIS A 41 -3.11 8.81 4.83
CA HIS A 41 -3.30 7.38 5.12
C HIS A 41 -3.05 7.06 6.59
N LYS A 42 -2.01 7.62 7.20
CA LYS A 42 -1.70 7.45 8.63
C LYS A 42 -2.84 7.97 9.52
N ASN A 43 -3.45 9.10 9.13
CA ASN A 43 -4.55 9.73 9.87
C ASN A 43 -5.95 9.18 9.50
N GLY A 44 -6.03 8.11 8.70
CA GLY A 44 -7.31 7.47 8.36
C GLY A 44 -8.18 8.20 7.34
N GLN A 45 -7.66 9.28 6.75
CA GLN A 45 -8.32 10.08 5.72
C GLN A 45 -8.01 9.56 4.29
N GLY A 46 -7.14 8.55 4.19
CA GLY A 46 -6.74 7.92 2.94
C GLY A 46 -7.65 6.75 2.52
N ALA A 47 -7.05 5.68 2.03
CA ALA A 47 -7.79 4.50 1.59
C ALA A 47 -8.38 3.76 2.79
N LYS A 48 -9.59 3.20 2.62
CA LYS A 48 -10.30 2.42 3.66
C LYS A 48 -9.44 1.29 4.23
N ILE A 49 -8.64 0.62 3.39
CA ILE A 49 -7.74 -0.45 3.82
C ILE A 49 -6.59 0.06 4.69
N CYS A 50 -6.01 1.24 4.38
CA CYS A 50 -5.00 1.87 5.21
C CYS A 50 -5.58 2.33 6.55
N ARG A 51 -6.81 2.88 6.52
CA ARG A 51 -7.55 3.22 7.73
C ARG A 51 -7.78 1.98 8.60
N ALA A 52 -8.27 0.88 8.02
CA ALA A 52 -8.42 -0.38 8.75
C ALA A 52 -7.08 -0.86 9.31
N ALA A 53 -6.02 -0.86 8.50
CA ALA A 53 -4.68 -1.27 8.93
C ALA A 53 -4.24 -0.51 10.19
N VAL A 54 -4.38 0.81 10.21
CA VAL A 54 -3.99 1.65 11.36
C VAL A 54 -4.94 1.45 12.54
N PHE A 55 -6.23 1.74 12.36
CA PHE A 55 -7.17 1.89 13.48
C PHE A 55 -7.79 0.58 13.97
N GLN A 56 -7.87 -0.45 13.13
CA GLN A 56 -8.45 -1.75 13.51
C GLN A 56 -7.39 -2.81 13.80
N TYR A 57 -6.26 -2.78 13.09
CA TYR A 57 -5.23 -3.81 13.20
C TYR A 57 -3.92 -3.32 13.85
N GLY A 58 -3.84 -2.04 14.26
CA GLY A 58 -2.66 -1.46 14.90
C GLY A 58 -1.39 -1.56 14.06
N ARG A 59 -1.51 -1.49 12.72
CA ARG A 59 -0.39 -1.63 11.79
C ARG A 59 0.24 -0.28 11.48
N GLU A 60 1.57 -0.29 11.41
CA GLU A 60 2.33 0.80 10.85
C GLU A 60 2.26 0.79 9.31
N LEU A 61 2.08 1.96 8.70
CA LEU A 61 2.10 2.12 7.24
C LEU A 61 3.50 2.47 6.75
N LYS A 62 4.25 1.48 6.27
CA LYS A 62 5.61 1.67 5.76
C LYS A 62 5.59 1.94 4.26
N LEU A 63 6.05 3.11 3.83
CA LEU A 63 6.37 3.35 2.42
C LEU A 63 7.61 2.53 2.06
N VAL A 64 7.45 1.49 1.24
CA VAL A 64 8.53 0.55 0.92
C VAL A 64 9.06 0.70 -0.51
N ARG A 65 8.29 1.34 -1.40
CA ARG A 65 8.72 1.67 -2.77
C ARG A 65 7.87 2.81 -3.34
N HIS A 66 8.46 3.62 -4.21
CA HIS A 66 7.71 4.55 -5.05
C HIS A 66 8.33 4.66 -6.45
N TRP A 67 7.48 4.98 -7.43
CA TRP A 67 7.84 5.26 -8.81
C TRP A 67 7.52 6.72 -9.10
N ARG A 68 8.57 7.54 -9.26
CA ARG A 68 8.45 8.95 -9.61
C ARG A 68 7.97 9.07 -11.06
N ASN A 69 7.15 10.10 -11.33
CA ASN A 69 6.49 10.31 -12.64
C ASN A 69 5.61 9.12 -13.06
N GLY A 70 5.18 8.28 -12.11
CA GLY A 70 4.26 7.19 -12.39
C GLY A 70 2.87 7.70 -12.79
N THR A 71 2.10 6.87 -13.49
CA THR A 71 0.77 7.21 -14.00
C THR A 71 -0.32 6.37 -13.33
N ARG A 72 -1.59 6.77 -13.46
CA ARG A 72 -2.72 5.92 -13.04
C ARG A 72 -2.74 4.58 -13.80
N THR A 73 -2.25 4.56 -15.04
CA THR A 73 -2.13 3.33 -15.84
C THR A 73 -1.12 2.37 -15.23
N LEU A 74 0.05 2.87 -14.82
CA LEU A 74 1.06 2.07 -14.12
C LEU A 74 0.51 1.48 -12.82
N GLU A 75 -0.22 2.26 -12.03
CA GLU A 75 -0.84 1.76 -10.79
C GLU A 75 -1.83 0.62 -11.05
N ARG A 76 -2.69 0.75 -12.06
CA ARG A 76 -3.63 -0.29 -12.47
C ARG A 76 -2.90 -1.54 -12.96
N GLU A 77 -1.84 -1.38 -13.73
CA GLU A 77 -1.03 -2.49 -14.22
C GLU A 77 -0.39 -3.28 -13.07
N LEU A 78 0.26 -2.58 -12.12
CA LEU A 78 0.89 -3.21 -10.96
C LEU A 78 -0.15 -3.93 -10.08
N LYS A 79 -1.36 -3.36 -9.93
CA LYS A 79 -2.46 -4.02 -9.22
C LYS A 79 -2.92 -5.31 -9.91
N ARG A 80 -3.08 -5.28 -11.24
CA ARG A 80 -3.53 -6.43 -12.04
C ARG A 80 -2.57 -7.61 -11.97
N ARG A 81 -1.28 -7.37 -11.76
CA ARG A 81 -0.29 -8.44 -11.59
C ARG A 81 -0.47 -9.22 -10.28
N HIS A 82 -1.29 -8.75 -9.33
CA HIS A 82 -1.60 -9.40 -8.05
C HIS A 82 -0.38 -9.83 -7.21
N ASN A 83 0.77 -9.16 -7.41
CA ASN A 83 2.06 -9.61 -6.93
C ASN A 83 2.85 -8.52 -6.16
N PRO A 84 2.22 -7.76 -5.24
CA PRO A 84 2.87 -6.64 -4.56
C PRO A 84 4.09 -7.04 -3.73
N LYS A 85 4.17 -8.31 -3.28
CA LYS A 85 5.31 -8.86 -2.53
C LYS A 85 6.64 -8.75 -3.29
N TYR A 86 6.62 -8.90 -4.62
CA TYR A 86 7.83 -8.82 -5.45
C TYR A 86 8.36 -7.39 -5.60
N TYR A 87 7.52 -6.40 -5.30
CA TYR A 87 7.90 -4.99 -5.32
C TYR A 87 8.30 -4.47 -3.93
N CYS A 88 8.06 -5.26 -2.88
CA CYS A 88 8.35 -4.90 -1.51
C CYS A 88 9.75 -5.37 -1.10
N PRO A 89 10.73 -4.48 -0.88
CA PRO A 89 12.06 -4.89 -0.41
C PRO A 89 12.04 -5.56 0.97
N TYR A 90 11.02 -5.31 1.79
CA TYR A 90 10.86 -5.95 3.09
C TYR A 90 10.41 -7.41 2.95
N CYS A 91 9.44 -7.69 2.08
CA CYS A 91 8.90 -9.05 1.90
C CYS A 91 9.70 -9.90 0.90
N LYS A 92 10.52 -9.28 0.04
CA LYS A 92 11.40 -10.00 -0.91
C LYS A 92 12.62 -10.64 -0.22
N LYS A 93 12.96 -10.23 1.02
CA LYS A 93 14.15 -10.70 1.74
C LYS A 93 14.06 -12.13 2.33
N ASN A 94 13.09 -12.95 1.89
CA ASN A 94 12.95 -14.35 2.30
C ASN A 94 13.05 -15.28 1.10
#